data_AF-A0A917DRH2-F1
#
_entry.id   AF-A0A917DRH2-F1
#
_cell.length_a   1.000
_cell.length_b   1.000
_cell.length_c   1.000
_cell.angle_alpha   90.00
_cell.angle_beta   90.00
_cell.angle_gamma   90.00
#
_symmetry.space_group_name_H-M   'P 1'
#
loop_
_entity.id
_entity.type
_entity.pdbx_description
1 polymer ?
#
loop_
_entity_poly.entity_id
_entity_poly.type
_entity_poly.pdbx_seq_one_letter_code
_entity_poly.pdbx_strand_id
1 'polypeptide(L)'
;MKLSYSYNNNLIKIEETPNNADIEFNIHLLEEKNIKAIKAVKELFEGNDIFTDVLFYVYENHHYRVIVRPDYYVDFILQLMKHQLVNSVEWA
;
A
#
# COMPACT_ATOMS: atom_id res chain seq x y z
N MET A 1 0.40 -13.68 -10.30
CA MET A 1 1.26 -14.27 -9.25
C MET A 1 1.02 -13.50 -7.97
N LYS A 2 0.88 -14.18 -6.83
CA LYS A 2 0.67 -13.52 -5.54
C LYS A 2 2.01 -13.35 -4.83
N LEU A 3 2.15 -12.26 -4.09
CA LEU A 3 3.33 -12.02 -3.26
C LEU A 3 3.01 -12.38 -1.81
N SER A 4 3.97 -12.99 -1.13
CA SER A 4 4.03 -13.04 0.32
C SER A 4 4.96 -11.94 0.80
N TYR A 5 4.55 -11.17 1.80
CA TYR A 5 5.37 -10.09 2.34
C TYR A 5 5.26 -10.01 3.85
N SER A 6 6.30 -9.43 4.47
CA SER A 6 6.37 -9.24 5.92
C SER A 6 6.58 -7.78 6.27
N TYR A 7 6.06 -7.35 7.41
CA TYR A 7 6.24 -6.01 7.95
C TYR A 7 6.20 -6.04 9.48
N ASN A 8 6.67 -4.98 10.12
CA ASN A 8 6.61 -4.87 11.57
C ASN A 8 5.20 -4.43 12.03
N ASN A 9 4.44 -5.38 12.59
CA ASN A 9 3.07 -5.16 13.10
C ASN A 9 2.95 -4.09 14.21
N ASN A 10 4.07 -3.71 14.85
CA ASN A 10 4.08 -2.62 15.84
C ASN A 10 4.21 -1.24 15.18
N LEU A 11 4.49 -1.17 13.88
CA LEU A 11 4.71 0.09 13.14
C LEU A 11 3.62 0.35 12.10
N ILE A 12 3.07 -0.71 11.52
CA ILE A 12 2.07 -0.66 10.46
C ILE A 12 1.17 -1.89 10.57
N LYS A 13 -0.11 -1.74 10.25
CA LYS A 13 -1.03 -2.85 10.00
C LYS A 13 -1.55 -2.75 8.58
N ILE A 14 -1.57 -3.87 7.88
CA ILE A 14 -2.06 -3.97 6.50
C ILE A 14 -3.05 -5.13 6.45
N GLU A 15 -4.26 -4.86 5.99
CA GLU A 15 -5.27 -5.87 5.73
C GLU A 15 -5.66 -5.84 4.26
N GLU A 16 -5.62 -6.99 3.60
CA GLU A 16 -6.05 -7.17 2.21
C GLU A 16 -7.44 -7.77 2.15
N THR A 17 -8.35 -7.11 1.44
CA THR A 17 -9.69 -7.64 1.17
C THR A 17 -9.99 -7.59 -0.34
N PRO A 18 -10.58 -8.65 -0.91
CA PRO A 18 -11.09 -8.59 -2.28
C PRO A 18 -12.20 -7.52 -2.38
N ASN A 19 -12.16 -6.68 -3.40
CA ASN A 19 -13.17 -5.66 -3.67
C ASN A 19 -13.62 -5.72 -5.13
N ASN A 20 -14.58 -6.59 -5.43
CA ASN A 20 -15.06 -6.86 -6.79
C ASN A 20 -13.92 -7.31 -7.72
N ALA A 21 -13.52 -6.44 -8.66
CA ALA A 21 -12.43 -6.68 -9.60
C ALA A 21 -11.07 -6.18 -9.06
N ASP A 22 -11.06 -5.46 -7.94
CA ASP A 22 -9.87 -4.83 -7.35
C ASP A 22 -9.51 -5.46 -6.00
N ILE A 23 -8.37 -5.02 -5.46
CA ILE A 23 -7.87 -5.41 -4.14
C ILE A 23 -7.87 -4.17 -3.26
N GLU A 24 -8.53 -4.26 -2.11
CA GLU A 24 -8.54 -3.19 -1.13
C GLU A 24 -7.53 -3.47 -0.03
N PHE A 25 -6.73 -2.45 0.28
CA PHE A 25 -5.80 -2.43 1.39
C PHE A 25 -6.29 -1.46 2.45
N ASN A 26 -6.47 -1.94 3.67
CA ASN A 26 -6.66 -1.11 4.84
C ASN A 26 -5.32 -1.02 5.57
N ILE A 27 -4.70 0.17 5.53
CA ILE A 27 -3.39 0.43 6.10
C ILE A 27 -3.52 1.39 7.27
N HIS A 28 -2.99 1.01 8.43
CA HIS A 28 -2.91 1.86 9.61
C HIS A 28 -1.45 2.05 10.02
N LEU A 29 -0.99 3.30 10.04
CA LEU A 29 0.34 3.64 10.54
C LEU A 29 0.28 3.93 12.03
N LEU A 30 1.05 3.19 12.82
CA LEU A 30 1.10 3.35 14.29
C LEU A 30 2.17 4.36 14.74
N GLU A 31 3.03 4.81 13.82
CA GLU A 31 4.18 5.66 14.11
C GLU A 31 4.34 6.76 13.04
N GLU A 32 4.57 8.00 13.48
CA GLU A 32 4.62 9.17 12.59
C GLU A 32 5.73 9.09 11.54
N LYS A 33 6.84 8.39 11.84
CA LYS A 33 7.97 8.22 10.92
C LYS A 33 7.55 7.59 9.58
N ASN A 34 6.48 6.79 9.57
CA ASN A 34 5.99 6.09 8.38
C ASN A 34 5.07 6.97 7.51
N ILE A 35 4.63 8.13 8.02
CA ILE A 35 3.73 9.03 7.28
C ILE A 35 4.42 9.56 6.02
N LYS A 36 5.71 9.90 6.13
CA LYS A 36 6.48 10.37 4.96
C LYS A 36 6.61 9.28 3.90
N ALA A 37 6.78 8.03 4.33
CA ALA A 37 6.91 6.89 3.43
C ALA A 37 5.61 6.62 2.65
N ILE A 38 4.45 6.57 3.32
CA ILE A 38 3.17 6.33 2.62
C ILE A 38 2.79 7.50 1.70
N LYS A 39 3.13 8.74 2.07
CA LYS A 39 2.94 9.91 1.21
C LYS A 39 3.75 9.81 -0.07
N ALA A 40 5.01 9.39 0.01
CA ALA A 40 5.85 9.20 -1.17
C ALA A 40 5.30 8.10 -2.10
N VAL A 41 4.77 7.01 -1.54
CA VAL A 41 4.08 5.98 -2.33
C VAL A 41 2.85 6.56 -3.03
N LYS A 42 2.00 7.31 -2.31
CA LYS A 42 0.82 7.97 -2.86
C LYS A 42 1.19 8.92 -4.01
N GLU A 43 2.17 9.79 -3.81
CA GLU A 43 2.63 10.76 -4.81
C GLU A 43 3.12 10.08 -6.09
N LEU A 44 3.76 8.90 -5.98
CA LEU A 44 4.21 8.12 -7.14
C LEU A 44 3.05 7.61 -7.99
N PHE A 45 1.96 7.17 -7.36
CA PHE A 45 0.78 6.67 -8.07
C PHE A 45 -0.12 7.80 -8.59
N GLU A 46 -0.16 8.96 -7.91
CA GLU A 46 -0.93 10.12 -8.36
C GLU A 46 -0.22 10.98 -9.41
N GLY A 47 1.12 10.96 -9.46
CA GLY A 47 1.91 11.75 -10.41
C GLY A 47 1.91 11.23 -11.86
N ASN A 48 1.28 10.08 -12.13
CA ASN A 48 1.13 9.55 -13.48
C ASN A 48 -0.22 9.99 -14.06
N ASP A 49 -0.19 11.02 -14.92
CA ASP A 49 -1.30 11.81 -15.47
C ASP A 49 -2.45 11.05 -16.20
N ILE A 50 -2.51 9.72 -16.19
CA ILE A 50 -3.57 8.93 -16.86
C ILE A 50 -4.18 7.80 -15.99
N PHE A 51 -3.67 7.49 -14.80
CA PHE A 51 -3.95 6.18 -14.20
C PHE A 51 -4.75 6.18 -12.89
N THR A 52 -5.97 5.64 -12.99
CA THR A 52 -6.90 5.28 -11.89
C THR A 52 -6.57 3.92 -11.28
N ASP A 53 -5.29 3.57 -11.22
CA ASP A 53 -4.83 2.20 -10.99
C ASP A 53 -4.61 1.88 -9.51
N VAL A 54 -4.25 2.91 -8.73
CA VAL A 54 -4.14 2.86 -7.29
C VAL A 54 -4.77 4.12 -6.70
N LEU A 55 -5.90 3.97 -6.01
CA LEU A 55 -6.64 5.07 -5.41
C LEU A 55 -6.38 5.13 -3.90
N PHE A 56 -5.93 6.28 -3.39
CA PHE A 56 -5.70 6.50 -1.96
C PHE A 56 -6.82 7.35 -1.34
N TYR A 57 -7.46 6.80 -0.31
CA TYR A 57 -8.34 7.54 0.59
C TYR A 57 -7.66 7.67 1.95
N VAL A 58 -7.47 8.90 2.40
CA VAL A 58 -6.84 9.22 3.70
C VAL A 58 -7.92 9.52 4.72
N TYR A 59 -7.88 8.84 5.85
CA TYR A 59 -8.75 9.05 7.00
C TYR A 59 -7.97 9.61 8.18
N GLU A 60 -8.68 9.90 9.28
CA GLU A 60 -8.07 10.30 10.55
C GLU A 60 -7.16 9.20 11.11
N ASN A 61 -6.32 9.54 12.08
CA ASN A 61 -5.41 8.61 12.78
C ASN A 61 -4.50 7.79 11.85
N HIS A 62 -4.07 8.39 10.73
CA HIS A 62 -3.16 7.75 9.76
C HIS A 62 -3.69 6.42 9.23
N HIS A 63 -5.02 6.33 9.07
CA HIS A 63 -5.66 5.27 8.33
C HIS A 63 -5.74 5.62 6.84
N TYR A 64 -5.42 4.65 6.00
CA TYR A 64 -5.46 4.74 4.56
C TYR A 64 -6.25 3.56 4.02
N ARG A 65 -7.21 3.84 3.15
CA ARG A 65 -7.83 2.83 2.30
C ARG A 65 -7.26 2.99 0.90
N VAL A 66 -6.66 1.93 0.38
CA VAL A 66 -6.05 1.93 -0.93
C VAL A 66 -6.74 0.90 -1.81
N ILE A 67 -7.31 1.33 -2.93
CA ILE A 67 -7.92 0.43 -3.92
C ILE A 67 -6.92 0.23 -5.05
N VAL A 68 -6.49 -1.00 -5.26
CA VAL A 68 -5.42 -1.37 -6.19
C VAL A 68 -6.00 -2.31 -7.25
N ARG A 69 -5.86 -1.95 -8.53
CA ARG A 69 -6.18 -2.85 -9.64
C ARG A 69 -5.26 -4.07 -9.62
N PRO A 70 -5.73 -5.28 -10.01
CA PRO A 70 -4.91 -6.50 -9.97
C PRO A 70 -3.58 -6.38 -10.73
N ASP A 71 -3.58 -5.67 -11.86
CA ASP A 71 -2.39 -5.46 -12.69
C ASP A 71 -1.29 -4.68 -11.99
N TYR A 72 -1.63 -3.90 -10.95
CA TYR A 72 -0.71 -3.06 -10.17
C TYR A 72 -0.43 -3.59 -8.77
N TYR A 73 -0.97 -4.76 -8.42
CA TYR A 73 -0.76 -5.37 -7.10
C TYR A 73 0.74 -5.51 -6.80
N VAL A 74 1.50 -6.06 -7.75
CA VAL A 74 2.93 -6.28 -7.58
C VAL A 74 3.66 -4.96 -7.42
N ASP A 75 3.42 -3.99 -8.31
CA ASP A 75 4.06 -2.68 -8.25
C ASP A 75 3.77 -1.97 -6.94
N PHE A 76 2.53 -2.01 -6.47
CA PHE A 76 2.12 -1.44 -5.19
C PHE A 76 2.89 -2.04 -4.02
N ILE A 77 2.94 -3.37 -3.89
CA ILE A 77 3.68 -4.06 -2.81
C ILE A 77 5.18 -3.73 -2.88
N LEU A 78 5.77 -3.68 -4.08
CA LEU A 78 7.18 -3.32 -4.25
C LEU A 78 7.46 -1.86 -3.90
N GLN A 79 6.53 -0.93 -4.15
CA GLN A 79 6.68 0.45 -3.66
C GLN A 79 6.60 0.52 -2.12
N LEU A 80 5.72 -0.24 -1.48
CA LEU A 80 5.70 -0.33 -0.01
C LEU A 80 7.05 -0.82 0.52
N MET A 81 7.66 -1.83 -0.12
CA MET A 81 8.98 -2.34 0.24
C MET A 81 10.09 -1.32 0.02
N LYS A 82 10.11 -0.65 -1.14
CA LYS A 82 11.08 0.41 -1.48
C LYS A 82 11.10 1.53 -0.44
N HIS A 83 9.93 1.86 0.11
CA HIS A 83 9.75 2.87 1.14
C HIS A 83 9.79 2.31 2.58
N GLN A 84 10.21 1.04 2.75
CA GLN A 84 10.39 0.37 4.05
C GLN A 84 9.11 0.28 4.91
N LEU A 85 7.93 0.36 4.28
CA LEU A 85 6.65 0.02 4.91
C LEU A 85 6.48 -1.50 5.00
N VAL A 86 7.13 -2.22 4.09
CA VAL A 86 7.26 -3.68 4.06
C VAL A 86 8.75 -4.03 4.13
N ASN A 87 9.08 -5.07 4.88
CA ASN A 87 10.46 -5.49 5.18
C ASN A 87 11.00 -6.52 4.17
N SER A 88 10.14 -7.44 3.71
CA SER A 88 10.52 -8.46 2.72
C SER A 88 9.33 -8.81 1.84
N VAL A 89 9.63 -9.27 0.63
CA VAL A 89 8.66 -9.68 -0.39
C VAL A 89 9.21 -10.91 -1.11
N GLU A 90 8.38 -11.94 -1.28
CA GLU A 90 8.71 -13.20 -1.95
C GLU A 90 7.57 -13.62 -2.88
N TRP A 91 7.91 -14.29 -3.98
CA TRP A 91 6.92 -14.91 -4.86
C TRP A 91 6.39 -16.19 -4.21
N ALA A 92 5.06 -16.33 -4.16
CA ALA A 92 4.38 -17.53 -3.69
C ALA A 92 4.03 -18.50 -4.83
#